data_AF-A0A956A2B2-F1
#
_entry.id   AF-A0A956A2B2-F1
#
_cell.length_a   1.000
_cell.length_b   1.000
_cell.length_c   1.000
_cell.angle_alpha   90.00
_cell.angle_beta   90.00
_cell.angle_gamma   90.00
#
_symmetry.space_group_name_H-M   'P 1'
#
loop_
_entity.id
_entity.type
_entity.pdbx_description
1 polymer ?
#
loop_
_entity_poly.entity_id
_entity_poly.type
_entity_poly.pdbx_seq_one_letter_code
_entity_poly.pdbx_strand_id
1 'polypeptide(L)'
;MNERLDTRAIREEQARKTWSPLREAAMRVELAPFRDRAVFYTGAGAARARALVEADPTFMRLDDALAQTGLGRLLLDELLRVPAFLWPHTEQVWWELSYRFALSASGDVHCFGDERDLVAGELADPFRSRFATAPGRYVDEVFWKVELPALDGSDRVEIIHFNGRPLDLD
;
A
#
# COMPACT_ATOMS: atom_id res chain seq x y z
N MET A 1 -12.75 33.35 -19.60
CA MET A 1 -11.94 32.69 -18.56
C MET A 1 -12.90 32.17 -17.49
N ASN A 2 -13.41 30.93 -17.61
CA ASN A 2 -13.99 30.15 -16.48
C ASN A 2 -14.52 28.73 -16.83
N GLU A 3 -14.62 28.29 -18.09
CA GLU A 3 -15.21 26.96 -18.38
C GLU A 3 -14.32 25.76 -17.97
N ARG A 4 -12.99 25.93 -17.94
CA ARG A 4 -12.07 24.82 -17.60
C ARG A 4 -12.05 24.46 -16.11
N LEU A 5 -12.39 25.40 -15.23
CA LEU A 5 -12.43 25.16 -13.77
C LEU A 5 -13.66 24.35 -13.38
N ASP A 6 -14.78 24.58 -14.07
CA ASP A 6 -16.06 23.92 -13.80
C ASP A 6 -16.02 22.43 -14.16
N THR A 7 -15.41 22.08 -15.30
CA THR A 7 -15.31 20.67 -15.73
C THR A 7 -14.40 19.85 -14.83
N ARG A 8 -13.34 20.45 -14.26
CA ARG A 8 -12.42 19.75 -13.36
C ARG A 8 -13.08 19.43 -12.02
N ALA A 9 -13.73 20.41 -11.39
CA ALA A 9 -14.42 20.23 -10.12
C ALA A 9 -15.58 19.22 -10.23
N ILE A 10 -16.33 19.24 -11.33
CA ILE A 10 -17.40 18.27 -11.59
C ILE A 10 -16.84 16.84 -11.78
N ARG A 11 -15.71 16.70 -12.49
CA ARG A 11 -15.02 15.41 -12.66
C ARG A 11 -14.45 14.87 -11.35
N GLU A 12 -13.86 15.73 -10.54
CA GLU A 12 -13.35 15.37 -9.20
C GLU A 12 -14.50 14.98 -8.25
N GLU A 13 -15.63 15.68 -8.31
CA GLU A 13 -16.82 15.35 -7.51
C GLU A 13 -17.50 14.05 -7.97
N GLN A 14 -17.58 13.80 -9.28
CA GLN A 14 -18.05 12.52 -9.82
C GLN A 14 -17.10 11.39 -9.44
N ALA A 15 -15.79 11.58 -9.58
CA ALA A 15 -14.80 10.63 -9.11
C ALA A 15 -14.99 10.32 -7.62
N ARG A 16 -15.10 11.34 -6.77
CA ARG A 16 -15.33 11.16 -5.31
C ARG A 16 -16.57 10.32 -5.00
N LYS A 17 -17.69 10.57 -5.69
CA LYS A 17 -18.93 9.79 -5.54
C LYS A 17 -18.80 8.35 -6.03
N THR A 18 -18.01 8.13 -7.08
CA THR A 18 -17.74 6.79 -7.62
C THR A 18 -16.80 5.98 -6.72
N TRP A 19 -15.84 6.63 -6.03
CA TRP A 19 -14.78 5.92 -5.29
C TRP A 19 -15.04 5.73 -3.79
N SER A 20 -15.94 6.52 -3.18
CA SER A 20 -16.33 6.32 -1.77
C SER A 20 -16.81 4.89 -1.48
N PRO A 21 -17.67 4.27 -2.32
CA PRO A 21 -18.09 2.88 -2.10
C PRO A 21 -16.93 1.86 -2.20
N LEU A 22 -15.98 2.06 -3.12
CA LEU A 22 -14.82 1.16 -3.24
C LEU A 22 -13.89 1.28 -2.02
N ARG A 23 -13.70 2.49 -1.49
CA ARG A 23 -12.94 2.70 -0.26
C ARG A 23 -13.63 2.06 0.94
N GLU A 24 -14.95 2.20 1.08
CA GLU A 24 -15.72 1.52 2.13
C GLU A 24 -15.66 -0.01 2.01
N ALA A 25 -15.64 -0.53 0.77
CA ALA A 25 -15.46 -1.95 0.52
C ALA A 25 -14.03 -2.40 0.87
N ALA A 26 -12.99 -1.63 0.52
CA ALA A 26 -11.62 -1.90 0.95
C ALA A 26 -11.53 -1.97 2.48
N MET A 27 -12.23 -1.07 3.19
CA MET A 27 -12.37 -1.08 4.65
C MET A 27 -13.05 -2.33 5.25
N ARG A 28 -13.56 -3.25 4.43
CA ARG A 28 -14.20 -4.49 4.87
C ARG A 28 -13.46 -5.73 4.39
N VAL A 29 -12.36 -5.57 3.67
CA VAL A 29 -11.52 -6.70 3.29
C VAL A 29 -10.88 -7.27 4.56
N GLU A 30 -11.11 -8.55 4.79
CA GLU A 30 -10.48 -9.34 5.84
C GLU A 30 -9.43 -10.24 5.18
N LEU A 31 -8.18 -10.06 5.56
CA LEU A 31 -7.07 -10.88 5.09
C LEU A 31 -6.68 -11.86 6.19
N ALA A 32 -6.36 -13.10 5.81
CA ALA A 32 -5.82 -14.07 6.74
C ALA A 32 -4.44 -13.60 7.25
N PRO A 33 -4.02 -14.01 8.47
CA PRO A 33 -2.68 -13.69 8.95
C PRO A 33 -1.59 -14.27 8.02
N PHE A 34 -0.59 -13.46 7.70
CA PHE A 34 0.56 -13.84 6.86
C PHE A 34 1.83 -13.86 7.68
N ARG A 35 1.95 -14.86 8.56
CA ARG A 35 3.18 -15.05 9.34
C ARG A 35 4.33 -15.48 8.44
N ASP A 36 5.45 -14.75 8.50
CA ASP A 36 6.71 -15.04 7.79
C ASP A 36 6.58 -15.07 6.26
N ARG A 37 5.52 -14.46 5.71
CA ARG A 37 5.11 -14.66 4.30
C ARG A 37 4.78 -13.36 3.57
N ALA A 38 4.61 -12.24 4.28
CA ALA A 38 4.19 -10.99 3.67
C ALA A 38 5.35 -10.33 2.90
N VAL A 39 5.07 -9.97 1.65
CA VAL A 39 6.03 -9.30 0.75
C VAL A 39 5.46 -7.96 0.27
N PHE A 40 6.20 -6.91 0.56
CA PHE A 40 5.95 -5.53 0.16
C PHE A 40 6.95 -5.09 -0.90
N TYR A 41 6.64 -4.00 -1.59
CA TYR A 41 7.60 -3.37 -2.49
C TYR A 41 7.29 -1.89 -2.70
N THR A 42 8.32 -1.16 -3.12
CA THR A 42 8.26 0.27 -3.41
C THR A 42 9.12 0.54 -4.65
N GLY A 43 8.72 1.50 -5.49
CA GLY A 43 9.42 1.88 -6.72
C GLY A 43 9.92 0.71 -7.57
N ALA A 44 11.24 0.65 -7.77
CA ALA A 44 11.91 -0.40 -8.56
C ALA A 44 11.93 -1.79 -7.91
N GLY A 45 11.40 -1.94 -6.68
CA GLY A 45 11.34 -3.20 -5.95
C GLY A 45 10.34 -4.22 -6.49
N ALA A 46 9.35 -3.79 -7.27
CA ALA A 46 8.25 -4.63 -7.75
C ALA A 46 8.73 -5.92 -8.46
N ALA A 47 9.75 -5.81 -9.30
CA ALA A 47 10.30 -6.95 -10.03
C ALA A 47 10.98 -7.98 -9.10
N ARG A 48 11.65 -7.53 -8.04
CA ARG A 48 12.30 -8.41 -7.04
C ARG A 48 11.29 -9.08 -6.13
N ALA A 49 10.28 -8.34 -5.67
CA ALA A 49 9.17 -8.91 -4.90
C ALA A 49 8.43 -10.00 -5.71
N ARG A 50 8.17 -9.73 -6.99
CA ARG A 50 7.60 -10.72 -7.90
C ARG A 50 8.49 -11.95 -8.05
N ALA A 51 9.80 -11.75 -8.27
CA ALA A 51 10.74 -12.86 -8.41
C ALA A 51 10.80 -13.73 -7.14
N LEU A 52 10.68 -13.14 -5.94
CA LEU A 52 10.62 -13.88 -4.69
C LEU A 52 9.37 -14.78 -4.63
N VAL A 53 8.19 -14.24 -4.91
CA VAL A 53 6.92 -15.00 -4.91
C VAL A 53 6.91 -16.09 -6.00
N GLU A 54 7.49 -15.82 -7.16
CA GLU A 54 7.63 -16.80 -8.24
C GLU A 54 8.58 -17.95 -7.86
N ALA A 55 9.65 -17.65 -7.10
CA ALA A 55 10.60 -18.65 -6.64
C ALA A 55 10.05 -19.49 -5.47
N ASP A 56 9.27 -18.87 -4.59
CA ASP A 56 8.62 -19.53 -3.46
C ASP A 56 7.19 -19.00 -3.27
N PRO A 57 6.17 -19.75 -3.77
CA PRO A 57 4.76 -19.38 -3.67
C PRO A 57 4.20 -19.37 -2.25
N THR A 58 5.00 -19.71 -1.23
CA THR A 58 4.59 -19.45 0.15
C THR A 58 4.56 -17.94 0.42
N PHE A 59 5.42 -17.14 -0.18
CA PHE A 59 5.33 -15.69 -0.05
C PHE A 59 4.10 -15.11 -0.76
N MET A 60 3.61 -13.98 -0.26
CA MET A 60 2.43 -13.31 -0.80
C MET A 60 2.64 -11.81 -0.88
N ARG A 61 2.24 -11.20 -2.00
CA ARG A 61 2.05 -9.75 -2.12
C ARG A 61 0.58 -9.40 -1.90
N LEU A 62 0.29 -8.10 -1.85
CA LEU A 62 -1.08 -7.60 -1.70
C LEU A 62 -2.04 -8.18 -2.75
N ASP A 63 -1.67 -8.19 -4.03
CA ASP A 63 -2.49 -8.74 -5.11
C ASP A 63 -2.79 -10.24 -4.94
N ASP A 64 -1.78 -11.01 -4.52
CA ASP A 64 -1.91 -12.45 -4.23
C ASP A 64 -2.84 -12.70 -3.03
N ALA A 65 -2.74 -11.87 -1.99
CA ALA A 65 -3.59 -11.93 -0.80
C ALA A 65 -5.05 -11.55 -1.11
N LEU A 66 -5.27 -10.49 -1.90
CA LEU A 66 -6.61 -10.05 -2.28
C LEU A 66 -7.34 -11.11 -3.09
N ALA A 67 -6.65 -11.76 -4.04
CA ALA A 67 -7.21 -12.80 -4.90
C ALA A 67 -7.77 -14.01 -4.15
N GLN A 68 -7.33 -14.24 -2.91
CA GLN A 68 -7.79 -15.34 -2.05
C GLN A 68 -9.11 -15.06 -1.34
N THR A 69 -9.60 -13.82 -1.37
CA THR A 69 -10.85 -13.43 -0.72
C THR A 69 -11.90 -13.04 -1.76
N GLY A 70 -13.18 -13.30 -1.47
CA GLY A 70 -14.26 -12.95 -2.39
C GLY A 70 -14.34 -11.43 -2.65
N LEU A 71 -14.31 -10.63 -1.58
CA LEU A 71 -14.37 -9.17 -1.67
C LEU A 71 -13.07 -8.57 -2.21
N GLY A 72 -11.90 -9.07 -1.79
CA GLY A 72 -10.61 -8.59 -2.28
C GLY A 72 -10.44 -8.85 -3.77
N ARG A 73 -10.85 -10.02 -4.28
CA ARG A 73 -10.83 -10.32 -5.72
C ARG A 73 -11.72 -9.37 -6.51
N LEU A 74 -12.95 -9.13 -6.04
CA LEU A 74 -13.86 -8.17 -6.70
C LEU A 74 -13.28 -6.76 -6.74
N LEU A 75 -12.67 -6.30 -5.64
CA LEU A 75 -12.02 -5.00 -5.60
C LEU A 75 -10.81 -4.92 -6.52
N LEU A 76 -9.98 -5.95 -6.54
CA LEU A 76 -8.82 -6.01 -7.43
C LEU A 76 -9.26 -5.94 -8.90
N ASP A 77 -10.28 -6.70 -9.29
CA ASP A 77 -10.83 -6.67 -10.65
C ASP A 77 -11.36 -5.28 -11.03
N GLU A 78 -12.07 -4.60 -10.12
CA GLU A 78 -12.58 -3.25 -10.36
C GLU A 78 -11.45 -2.22 -10.45
N LEU A 79 -10.44 -2.31 -9.59
CA LEU A 79 -9.27 -1.41 -9.60
C LEU A 79 -8.42 -1.59 -10.87
N LEU A 80 -8.24 -2.81 -11.35
CA LEU A 80 -7.49 -3.09 -12.58
C LEU A 80 -8.20 -2.61 -13.85
N ARG A 81 -9.52 -2.42 -13.82
CA ARG A 81 -10.30 -1.82 -14.91
C ARG A 81 -10.19 -0.31 -14.96
N VAL A 82 -9.66 0.34 -13.92
CA VAL A 82 -9.56 1.79 -13.85
C VAL A 82 -8.48 2.28 -14.82
N PRO A 83 -8.84 3.17 -15.77
CA PRO A 83 -7.86 3.79 -16.65
C PRO A 83 -6.74 4.49 -15.86
N ALA A 84 -5.49 4.37 -16.33
CA ALA A 84 -4.32 4.89 -15.63
C ALA A 84 -4.42 6.38 -15.24
N PHE A 85 -5.06 7.21 -16.07
CA PHE A 85 -5.26 8.64 -15.79
C PHE A 85 -6.21 8.92 -14.59
N LEU A 86 -6.94 7.91 -14.12
CA LEU A 86 -7.81 7.99 -12.94
C LEU A 86 -7.20 7.38 -11.68
N TRP A 87 -6.00 6.78 -11.76
CA TRP A 87 -5.33 6.17 -10.61
C TRP A 87 -5.11 7.13 -9.42
N PRO A 88 -4.79 8.43 -9.61
CA PRO A 88 -4.69 9.36 -8.49
C PRO A 88 -6.00 9.49 -7.70
N HIS A 89 -7.14 9.16 -8.30
CA HIS A 89 -8.45 9.20 -7.63
C HIS A 89 -8.81 7.90 -6.92
N THR A 90 -8.10 6.79 -7.20
CA THR A 90 -8.29 5.48 -6.54
C THR A 90 -7.21 5.18 -5.51
N GLU A 91 -6.25 6.08 -5.38
CA GLU A 91 -5.10 5.96 -4.48
C GLU A 91 -5.50 5.62 -3.03
N GLN A 92 -6.54 6.27 -2.50
CA GLN A 92 -7.03 5.98 -1.14
C GLN A 92 -7.57 4.55 -0.97
N VAL A 93 -8.04 3.92 -2.06
CA VAL A 93 -8.47 2.52 -2.03
C VAL A 93 -7.24 1.63 -1.89
N TRP A 94 -6.21 1.87 -2.69
CA TRP A 94 -4.94 1.16 -2.60
C TRP A 94 -4.26 1.34 -1.25
N TRP A 95 -4.27 2.56 -0.68
CA TRP A 95 -3.77 2.81 0.66
C TRP A 95 -4.51 1.98 1.72
N GLU A 96 -5.84 1.94 1.70
CA GLU A 96 -6.61 1.15 2.66
C GLU A 96 -6.34 -0.36 2.52
N LEU A 97 -6.22 -0.88 1.29
CA LEU A 97 -5.88 -2.29 1.05
C LEU A 97 -4.46 -2.62 1.53
N SER A 98 -3.50 -1.73 1.27
CA SER A 98 -2.10 -1.87 1.69
C SER A 98 -1.97 -1.84 3.21
N TYR A 99 -2.69 -0.93 3.87
CA TYR A 99 -2.78 -0.86 5.33
C TYR A 99 -3.30 -2.17 5.93
N ARG A 100 -4.34 -2.75 5.35
CA ARG A 100 -4.90 -4.04 5.81
C ARG A 100 -3.94 -5.18 5.63
N PHE A 101 -3.19 -5.19 4.53
CA PHE A 101 -2.19 -6.19 4.28
C PHE A 101 -1.03 -6.10 5.29
N ALA A 102 -0.57 -4.88 5.60
CA ALA A 102 0.37 -4.63 6.69
C ALA A 102 -0.16 -5.12 8.04
N LEU A 103 -1.42 -4.83 8.38
CA LEU A 103 -2.04 -5.32 9.61
C LEU A 103 -2.24 -6.85 9.65
N SER A 104 -2.26 -7.54 8.51
CA SER A 104 -2.31 -9.01 8.50
C SER A 104 -0.95 -9.68 8.62
N ALA A 105 0.14 -8.93 8.45
CA ALA A 105 1.49 -9.47 8.54
C ALA A 105 1.91 -9.75 9.99
N SER A 106 2.79 -10.72 10.18
CA SER A 106 3.42 -11.04 11.47
C SER A 106 4.72 -11.82 11.26
N GLY A 107 5.58 -11.90 12.28
CA GLY A 107 6.89 -12.52 12.16
C GLY A 107 7.79 -11.72 11.23
N ASP A 108 8.49 -12.42 10.35
CA ASP A 108 9.37 -11.78 9.37
C ASP A 108 8.59 -11.26 8.16
N VAL A 109 8.87 -10.03 7.76
CA VAL A 109 8.27 -9.42 6.56
C VAL A 109 9.35 -8.94 5.61
N HIS A 110 9.11 -9.04 4.30
CA HIS A 110 10.10 -8.66 3.30
C HIS A 110 9.60 -7.45 2.50
N CYS A 111 10.45 -6.43 2.34
CA CYS A 111 10.21 -5.32 1.44
C CYS A 111 11.36 -5.17 0.44
N PHE A 112 11.03 -4.82 -0.80
CA PHE A 112 12.01 -4.53 -1.85
C PHE A 112 11.83 -3.09 -2.36
N GLY A 113 12.93 -2.35 -2.51
CA GLY A 113 12.92 -0.93 -2.94
C GLY A 113 14.29 -0.42 -3.38
N ASP A 114 14.41 0.85 -3.78
CA ASP A 114 15.73 1.41 -4.07
C ASP A 114 16.51 1.53 -2.75
N GLU A 115 17.81 1.16 -2.74
CA GLU A 115 18.63 1.30 -1.53
C GLU A 115 18.75 2.77 -1.09
N ARG A 116 18.58 3.72 -2.03
CA ARG A 116 18.57 5.15 -1.75
C ARG A 116 17.41 5.58 -0.86
N ASP A 117 16.32 4.82 -0.85
CA ASP A 117 15.12 5.15 -0.07
C ASP A 117 15.38 5.02 1.44
N LEU A 118 16.34 4.17 1.84
CA LEU A 118 16.74 3.98 3.25
C LEU A 118 17.56 5.15 3.83
N VAL A 119 18.22 5.94 2.97
CA VAL A 119 19.15 6.99 3.39
C VAL A 119 18.42 8.30 3.72
N ALA A 120 17.10 8.37 3.45
CA ALA A 120 16.27 9.55 3.68
C ALA A 120 15.77 9.66 5.14
N GLY A 121 16.62 9.29 6.11
CA GLY A 121 16.32 9.24 7.54
C GLY A 121 15.66 10.50 8.07
N GLU A 122 14.37 10.34 8.39
CA GLU A 122 13.62 11.02 9.45
C GLU A 122 12.22 10.40 9.41
N LEU A 123 11.94 9.47 10.33
CA LEU A 123 10.59 8.92 10.48
C LEU A 123 9.64 10.04 10.93
N ALA A 124 8.92 10.68 10.02
CA ALA A 124 7.98 11.74 10.39
C ALA A 124 6.85 11.18 11.28
N ASP A 125 6.65 11.85 12.43
CA ASP A 125 5.54 11.79 13.38
C ASP A 125 4.35 10.90 12.92
N PRO A 126 4.16 9.70 13.52
CA PRO A 126 3.26 8.66 13.02
C PRO A 126 1.75 9.00 13.05
N PHE A 127 1.35 10.19 13.51
CA PHE A 127 -0.07 10.45 13.78
C PHE A 127 -0.64 11.81 13.36
N ARG A 128 -0.01 12.54 12.43
CA ARG A 128 -0.70 13.71 11.83
C ARG A 128 -1.62 13.29 10.69
N SER A 129 -2.82 12.84 11.10
CA SER A 129 -4.02 12.59 10.30
C SER A 129 -3.91 11.43 9.31
N ARG A 130 -4.85 10.49 9.44
CA ARG A 130 -5.04 9.25 8.68
C ARG A 130 -4.70 9.28 7.17
N PHE A 131 -4.62 10.43 6.51
CA PHE A 131 -4.11 10.58 5.14
C PHE A 131 -3.45 11.95 4.86
N ALA A 132 -2.95 12.67 5.86
CA ALA A 132 -2.27 13.94 5.58
C ALA A 132 -0.81 13.69 5.19
N THR A 133 -0.45 14.19 4.02
CA THR A 133 0.94 14.30 3.57
C THR A 133 1.69 15.25 4.51
N ALA A 134 2.48 14.69 5.42
CA ALA A 134 3.48 15.46 6.13
C ALA A 134 4.53 15.97 5.11
N PRO A 135 4.95 17.25 5.17
CA PRO A 135 6.08 17.72 4.39
C PRO A 135 7.36 17.20 5.04
N GLY A 136 7.78 16.01 4.59
CA GLY A 136 8.98 15.29 4.99
C GLY A 136 9.28 14.26 3.91
N ARG A 137 10.56 13.99 3.65
CA ARG A 137 11.13 13.35 2.45
C ARG A 137 10.78 11.86 2.22
N TYR A 138 9.58 11.41 2.56
CA TYR A 138 9.12 10.15 1.99
C TYR A 138 8.83 10.35 0.52
N VAL A 139 9.32 9.43 -0.30
CA VAL A 139 8.74 9.21 -1.63
C VAL A 139 7.25 9.00 -1.37
N ASP A 140 6.35 9.64 -2.14
CA ASP A 140 4.88 9.56 -1.99
C ASP A 140 4.34 8.16 -2.38
N GLU A 141 5.10 7.13 -2.01
CA GLU A 141 4.87 5.73 -2.28
C GLU A 141 4.19 5.10 -1.07
N VAL A 142 3.27 4.19 -1.38
CA VAL A 142 2.35 3.60 -0.41
C VAL A 142 3.09 2.89 0.72
N PHE A 143 4.21 2.23 0.42
CA PHE A 143 5.00 1.52 1.42
C PHE A 143 5.44 2.45 2.57
N TRP A 144 6.15 3.53 2.25
CA TRP A 144 6.68 4.46 3.26
C TRP A 144 5.59 5.18 4.04
N LYS A 145 4.50 5.53 3.37
CA LYS A 145 3.42 6.35 3.94
C LYS A 145 2.42 5.55 4.77
N VAL A 146 2.21 4.28 4.42
CA VAL A 146 1.07 3.49 4.92
C VAL A 146 1.51 2.15 5.49
N GLU A 147 2.31 1.38 4.75
CA GLU A 147 2.63 0.01 5.13
C GLU A 147 3.68 -0.02 6.23
N LEU A 148 4.78 0.72 6.08
CA LEU A 148 5.87 0.75 7.06
C LEU A 148 5.40 1.23 8.44
N PRO A 149 4.65 2.35 8.60
CA PRO A 149 4.14 2.75 9.92
C PRO A 149 3.21 1.72 10.56
N ALA A 150 2.44 0.98 9.76
CA ALA A 150 1.55 -0.07 10.26
C ALA A 150 2.32 -1.33 10.69
N LEU A 151 3.42 -1.65 10.02
CA LEU A 151 4.31 -2.75 10.37
C LEU A 151 5.12 -2.43 11.63
N ASP A 152 5.74 -1.24 11.68
CA ASP A 152 6.51 -0.75 12.82
C ASP A 152 5.66 -0.62 14.10
N GLY A 153 4.42 -0.14 13.94
CA GLY A 153 3.46 -0.05 15.05
C GLY A 153 2.88 -1.39 15.51
N SER A 154 3.23 -2.53 14.90
CA SER A 154 2.64 -3.84 15.25
C SER A 154 3.56 -4.65 16.17
N ASP A 155 3.01 -5.12 17.29
CA ASP A 155 3.63 -6.07 18.23
C ASP A 155 3.81 -7.50 17.67
N ARG A 156 3.28 -7.78 16.47
CA ARG A 156 3.33 -9.10 15.83
C ARG A 156 4.42 -9.21 14.79
N VAL A 157 4.99 -8.10 14.32
CA VAL A 157 6.10 -8.09 13.35
C VAL A 157 7.39 -8.19 14.14
N GLU A 158 8.23 -9.18 13.81
CA GLU A 158 9.49 -9.44 14.51
C GLU A 158 10.65 -8.73 13.81
N ILE A 159 10.75 -8.88 12.48
CA ILE A 159 11.81 -8.26 11.67
C ILE A 159 11.23 -7.79 10.34
N ILE A 160 11.56 -6.56 9.95
CA ILE A 160 11.32 -6.05 8.60
C ILE A 160 12.61 -6.18 7.80
N HIS A 161 12.62 -6.98 6.74
CA HIS A 161 13.76 -7.12 5.84
C HIS A 161 13.60 -6.18 4.64
N PHE A 162 14.38 -5.10 4.55
CA PHE A 162 14.45 -4.27 3.36
C PHE A 162 15.61 -4.71 2.46
N ASN A 163 15.31 -5.10 1.22
CA ASN A 163 16.27 -5.68 0.26
C ASN A 163 17.10 -6.85 0.85
N GLY A 164 16.47 -7.66 1.70
CA GLY A 164 17.10 -8.82 2.34
C GLY A 164 17.96 -8.50 3.57
N ARG A 165 18.03 -7.24 4.01
CA ARG A 165 18.71 -6.84 5.24
C ARG A 165 17.68 -6.41 6.28
N PRO A 166 17.86 -6.75 7.57
CA PRO A 166 17.04 -6.17 8.62
C PRO A 166 17.05 -4.65 8.52
N LEU A 167 15.85 -4.05 8.56
CA LEU A 167 15.63 -2.63 8.60
C LEU A 167 15.76 -2.18 10.05
N ASP A 168 16.68 -1.27 10.30
CA ASP A 168 16.86 -0.63 11.61
C ASP A 168 15.88 0.55 11.71
N LEU A 169 15.03 0.54 12.73
CA LEU A 169 13.99 1.55 12.96
C LEU A 169 14.25 2.37 14.24
N ASP A 170 15.37 2.10 14.93
CA ASP A 170 15.79 2.80 16.15
C ASP A 170 16.43 4.18 15.90
#